data_AF-A0A7V1ZTA2-F1
#
_entry.id   AF-A0A7V1ZTA2-F1
#
_cell.length_a   1.000
_cell.length_b   1.000
_cell.length_c   1.000
_cell.angle_alpha   90.00
_cell.angle_beta   90.00
_cell.angle_gamma   90.00
#
_symmetry.space_group_name_H-M   'P 1'
#
loop_
_entity.id
_entity.type
_entity.pdbx_description
1 polymer ?
#
loop_
_entity_poly.entity_id
_entity_poly.type
_entity_poly.pdbx_seq_one_letter_code
_entity_poly.pdbx_strand_id
1 'polypeptide(L)'
;MLKFTSFFGAVLLSLSLMGFLYAADSGNENANQPQSIEVSDGQLETSASDPDKIPPEVSCPDPSTIMACEEGEVEVPGFTAYDAEGDIQTIEPSIGTYVDGSVFFTPPAAGEYEIILTVTDSHGFVVSCTTTVTIEFNTAPTCTVPESGVIMQCTPTEVCLPVSGDDVDGNLVGCEVFSGPGIISDGNWCYTPMGSETVEVTVKCTDECGAFCQSSFSIEFVIQENWAVLTMDRTGSMSLTNAFGESRILRAKNLAHDEIDKLLDESDADYPGIFEVAIYYFNSSGGVILAQDFTSDAQTLHDAIDAIPGPRHDTPLAAAMCQAHCELPELDGECNRYVITYTDGLENASTEEDICEVCVECNQYMPTGWNYDCDPANPSSCTEWQLCLADKFSQSGVNLMHYFGNPINPFEKGLAAEGLEDLYFLKYTAEQSDGQLIYHSDLEETCGDANADGLLNISDAIHIINYVFVAGSPAPEPLAAGDANWDGGINVTDAIFILQYIFTGTETPQCALQ
;
A
#
# COMPACT_ATOMS: atom_id res chain seq x y z
N MET A 1 -25.45 20.88 36.83
CA MET A 1 -24.51 21.85 37.44
C MET A 1 -23.86 22.60 36.26
N LEU A 2 -24.23 23.84 35.89
CA LEU A 2 -23.92 25.16 36.51
C LEU A 2 -22.43 25.22 36.93
N LYS A 3 -21.54 26.15 36.55
CA LYS A 3 -21.59 27.58 36.11
C LYS A 3 -20.23 27.94 35.46
N PHE A 4 -20.16 28.72 34.37
CA PHE A 4 -19.96 30.19 34.30
C PHE A 4 -18.67 30.77 34.92
N THR A 5 -17.83 31.43 34.11
CA THR A 5 -17.37 32.83 34.33
C THR A 5 -17.01 33.53 33.01
N SER A 6 -17.52 34.74 32.88
CA SER A 6 -17.47 35.73 31.78
C SER A 6 -16.35 36.78 31.97
N PHE A 7 -16.06 37.60 30.94
CA PHE A 7 -16.00 39.10 30.97
C PHE A 7 -15.68 39.63 29.55
N PHE A 8 -16.67 40.20 28.80
CA PHE A 8 -16.91 41.64 28.47
C PHE A 8 -15.85 42.32 27.59
N GLY A 9 -16.16 43.10 26.53
CA GLY A 9 -17.39 43.68 25.93
C GLY A 9 -17.06 44.17 24.49
N ALA A 10 -17.82 44.94 23.71
CA ALA A 10 -19.14 45.57 23.72
C ALA A 10 -19.38 46.02 22.25
N VAL A 11 -20.49 45.68 21.58
CA VAL A 11 -21.70 46.52 21.31
C VAL A 11 -21.59 47.53 20.15
N LEU A 12 -22.35 47.28 19.07
CA LEU A 12 -23.28 48.17 18.30
C LEU A 12 -23.63 47.48 16.95
N LEU A 13 -24.73 46.72 16.79
CA LEU A 13 -26.12 47.10 16.40
C LEU A 13 -26.20 48.13 15.24
N SER A 14 -27.03 48.01 14.20
CA SER A 14 -28.32 47.31 13.95
C SER A 14 -28.62 47.28 12.43
N LEU A 15 -28.98 46.15 11.79
CA LEU A 15 -30.33 45.60 11.48
C LEU A 15 -31.37 46.51 10.77
N SER A 16 -31.60 46.23 9.48
CA SER A 16 -32.84 45.76 8.82
C SER A 16 -34.24 46.26 9.26
N LEU A 17 -35.12 46.64 8.30
CA LEU A 17 -36.24 45.81 7.77
C LEU A 17 -37.32 46.65 7.02
N MET A 18 -37.99 45.97 6.09
CA MET A 18 -39.16 46.29 5.24
C MET A 18 -40.35 47.11 5.83
N GLY A 19 -41.11 47.76 4.92
CA GLY A 19 -42.53 47.41 4.72
C GLY A 19 -43.63 48.46 4.95
N PHE A 20 -44.25 48.91 3.84
CA PHE A 20 -45.69 49.16 3.57
C PHE A 20 -46.59 50.20 4.32
N LEU A 21 -47.47 50.79 3.49
CA LEU A 21 -48.89 51.23 3.67
C LEU A 21 -49.26 52.69 4.05
N TYR A 22 -49.87 53.35 3.03
CA TYR A 22 -51.14 54.13 2.97
C TYR A 22 -51.38 55.49 3.69
N ALA A 23 -51.70 56.48 2.84
CA ALA A 23 -52.76 57.53 2.85
C ALA A 23 -53.01 58.46 4.06
N ALA A 24 -52.99 59.79 3.83
CA ALA A 24 -54.18 60.67 3.68
C ALA A 24 -53.89 62.17 3.92
N ASP A 25 -54.29 62.98 2.93
CA ASP A 25 -54.97 64.30 2.97
C ASP A 25 -54.59 65.42 3.98
N SER A 26 -54.28 66.63 3.47
CA SER A 26 -55.17 67.82 3.59
C SER A 26 -54.50 69.12 3.13
N GLY A 27 -55.09 69.69 2.06
CA GLY A 27 -55.24 71.08 1.61
C GLY A 27 -54.32 72.24 2.07
N ASN A 28 -53.97 73.10 1.11
CA ASN A 28 -54.36 74.52 1.16
C ASN A 28 -54.32 75.18 -0.24
N GLU A 29 -55.39 75.90 -0.57
CA GLU A 29 -55.60 76.67 -1.79
C GLU A 29 -55.03 78.10 -1.66
N ASN A 30 -54.46 78.67 -2.74
CA ASN A 30 -55.05 79.84 -3.41
C ASN A 30 -54.14 80.45 -4.51
N ALA A 31 -54.77 80.58 -5.69
CA ALA A 31 -54.82 81.73 -6.61
C ALA A 31 -53.58 82.62 -6.83
N ASN A 32 -53.14 82.79 -8.10
CA ASN A 32 -53.64 83.85 -9.00
C ASN A 32 -53.01 83.75 -10.42
N GLN A 33 -53.74 84.28 -11.41
CA GLN A 33 -53.64 84.10 -12.87
C GLN A 33 -52.30 84.43 -13.57
N PRO A 34 -52.05 83.83 -14.76
CA PRO A 34 -50.88 84.10 -15.61
C PRO A 34 -51.08 85.29 -16.56
N GLN A 35 -50.00 86.00 -16.87
CA GLN A 35 -49.95 86.97 -17.96
C GLN A 35 -49.61 86.30 -19.29
N SER A 36 -50.30 86.76 -20.32
CA SER A 36 -50.25 86.44 -21.73
C SER A 36 -48.88 86.66 -22.40
N ILE A 37 -48.47 85.69 -23.21
CA ILE A 37 -47.64 85.93 -24.39
C ILE A 37 -48.35 85.23 -25.56
N GLU A 38 -48.92 86.03 -26.45
CA GLU A 38 -49.34 85.58 -27.77
C GLU A 38 -48.09 85.37 -28.64
N VAL A 39 -47.90 84.16 -29.14
CA VAL A 39 -47.13 83.91 -30.36
C VAL A 39 -48.12 83.33 -31.37
N SER A 40 -48.15 83.98 -32.53
CA SER A 40 -49.09 83.77 -33.61
C SER A 40 -48.89 82.42 -34.31
N ASP A 41 -50.02 81.76 -34.54
CA ASP A 41 -50.39 81.01 -35.75
C ASP A 41 -49.30 80.14 -36.40
N GLY A 42 -49.34 78.86 -36.05
CA GLY A 42 -48.73 77.77 -36.79
C GLY A 42 -49.48 76.51 -36.41
N GLN A 43 -50.42 76.09 -37.27
CA GLN A 43 -51.16 74.83 -37.13
C GLN A 43 -50.20 73.68 -36.75
N LEU A 44 -50.35 73.14 -35.55
CA LEU A 44 -50.03 71.74 -35.32
C LEU A 44 -51.36 71.01 -35.25
N GLU A 45 -51.71 70.40 -36.38
CA GLU A 45 -52.73 69.38 -36.42
C GLU A 45 -52.35 68.28 -35.42
N THR A 46 -53.17 68.12 -34.39
CA THR A 46 -53.21 66.86 -33.65
C THR A 46 -53.74 65.81 -34.59
N SER A 47 -52.86 65.02 -35.21
CA SER A 47 -53.26 63.81 -35.92
C SER A 47 -53.91 62.87 -34.91
N ALA A 48 -55.23 62.76 -34.99
CA ALA A 48 -55.91 61.57 -34.55
C ALA A 48 -55.22 60.38 -35.24
N SER A 49 -54.85 59.38 -34.44
CA SER A 49 -54.39 58.08 -34.93
C SER A 49 -55.35 57.57 -36.00
N ASP A 50 -54.80 57.32 -37.18
CA ASP A 50 -55.47 56.67 -38.29
C ASP A 50 -55.94 55.27 -37.82
N PRO A 51 -57.25 54.95 -37.84
CA PRO A 51 -57.75 53.66 -37.36
C PRO A 51 -57.30 52.46 -38.20
N ASP A 52 -56.66 52.70 -39.35
CA ASP A 52 -56.08 51.69 -40.25
C ASP A 52 -54.54 51.57 -40.10
N LYS A 53 -53.94 52.08 -39.02
CA LYS A 53 -52.51 51.94 -38.72
C LYS A 53 -52.30 51.34 -37.33
N ILE A 54 -52.13 50.03 -37.25
CA ILE A 54 -51.83 49.31 -36.02
C ILE A 54 -50.30 49.17 -35.92
N PRO A 55 -49.67 49.47 -34.76
CA PRO A 55 -48.25 49.24 -34.59
C PRO A 55 -47.95 47.72 -34.50
N PRO A 56 -46.77 47.27 -34.95
CA PRO A 56 -46.38 45.87 -34.86
C PRO A 56 -46.25 45.41 -33.40
N GLU A 57 -46.38 44.10 -33.20
CA GLU A 57 -46.13 43.39 -31.94
C GLU A 57 -44.82 42.60 -32.03
N VAL A 58 -44.01 42.66 -30.98
CA VAL A 58 -42.75 41.91 -30.89
C VAL A 58 -42.66 41.21 -29.53
N SER A 59 -42.25 39.94 -29.53
CA SER A 59 -41.99 39.16 -28.33
C SER A 59 -40.59 38.56 -28.41
N CYS A 60 -39.87 38.66 -27.30
CA CYS A 60 -38.57 38.05 -27.12
C CYS A 60 -38.72 36.78 -26.25
N PRO A 61 -37.79 35.82 -26.37
CA PRO A 61 -37.74 34.69 -25.45
C PRO A 61 -37.36 35.15 -24.04
N ASP A 62 -37.71 34.34 -23.04
CA ASP A 62 -37.21 34.53 -21.68
C ASP A 62 -35.67 34.43 -21.64
N PRO A 63 -35.00 35.08 -20.66
CA PRO A 63 -33.56 34.96 -20.51
C PRO A 63 -33.10 33.51 -20.40
N SER A 64 -32.02 33.15 -21.08
CA SER A 64 -31.53 31.77 -21.16
C SER A 64 -30.01 31.69 -21.14
N THR A 65 -29.49 30.51 -20.80
CA THR A 65 -28.07 30.17 -20.89
C THR A 65 -27.88 29.19 -22.03
N ILE A 66 -26.90 29.44 -22.89
CA ILE A 66 -26.51 28.54 -23.98
C ILE A 66 -25.07 28.10 -23.74
N MET A 67 -24.88 26.78 -23.60
CA MET A 67 -23.56 26.15 -23.56
C MET A 67 -23.13 25.80 -24.98
N ALA A 68 -22.04 26.40 -25.46
CA ALA A 68 -21.48 26.15 -26.78
C ALA A 68 -20.21 25.31 -26.69
N CYS A 69 -20.05 24.33 -27.58
CA CYS A 69 -18.89 23.44 -27.58
C CYS A 69 -17.58 24.10 -28.04
N GLU A 70 -17.68 25.12 -28.89
CA GLU A 70 -16.54 25.90 -29.37
C GLU A 70 -16.96 27.33 -29.68
N GLU A 71 -15.99 28.22 -29.89
CA GLU A 71 -16.25 29.57 -30.39
C GLU A 71 -16.87 29.49 -31.80
N GLY A 72 -18.12 29.90 -31.94
CA GLY A 72 -18.88 29.76 -33.18
C GLY A 72 -20.15 30.58 -33.20
N GLU A 73 -20.88 30.50 -34.31
CA GLU A 73 -22.21 31.10 -34.41
C GLU A 73 -23.21 30.35 -33.52
N VAL A 74 -23.93 31.10 -32.68
CA VAL A 74 -24.94 30.59 -31.74
C VAL A 74 -26.32 31.02 -32.23
N GLU A 75 -27.28 30.09 -32.17
CA GLU A 75 -28.70 30.34 -32.45
C GLU A 75 -29.47 30.64 -31.16
N VAL A 76 -30.14 31.79 -31.11
CA VAL A 76 -31.08 32.13 -30.03
C VAL A 76 -32.50 32.10 -30.59
N PRO A 77 -33.29 31.03 -30.36
CA PRO A 77 -34.64 30.90 -30.88
C PRO A 77 -35.69 31.60 -30.00
N GLY A 78 -36.90 31.74 -30.52
CA GLY A 78 -38.08 32.16 -29.74
C GLY A 78 -38.45 33.64 -29.86
N PHE A 79 -37.90 34.32 -30.86
CA PHE A 79 -38.31 35.66 -31.23
C PHE A 79 -39.54 35.60 -32.15
N THR A 80 -40.52 36.47 -31.91
CA THR A 80 -41.68 36.61 -32.80
C THR A 80 -41.92 38.07 -33.12
N ALA A 81 -42.14 38.38 -34.40
CA ALA A 81 -42.61 39.67 -34.86
C ALA A 81 -43.91 39.45 -35.65
N TYR A 82 -44.96 40.18 -35.28
CA TYR A 82 -46.26 40.12 -35.92
C TYR A 82 -46.80 41.52 -36.16
N ASP A 83 -47.50 41.69 -37.26
CA ASP A 83 -48.18 42.93 -37.60
C ASP A 83 -49.54 42.59 -38.19
N ALA A 84 -50.58 43.34 -37.83
CA ALA A 84 -51.95 43.01 -38.19
C ALA A 84 -52.25 43.28 -39.68
N GLU A 85 -51.55 44.25 -40.27
CA GLU A 85 -51.63 44.66 -41.67
C GLU A 85 -50.68 43.84 -42.55
N GLY A 86 -49.66 43.23 -41.96
CA GLY A 86 -48.65 42.43 -42.64
C GLY A 86 -47.66 43.30 -43.42
N ASP A 87 -47.38 44.51 -42.94
CA ASP A 87 -46.57 45.50 -43.63
C ASP A 87 -45.23 45.81 -42.95
N ILE A 88 -44.74 44.87 -42.12
CA ILE A 88 -43.40 44.93 -41.49
C ILE A 88 -42.34 45.25 -42.55
N GLN A 89 -41.60 46.33 -42.32
CA GLN A 89 -40.56 46.80 -43.21
C GLN A 89 -39.19 46.23 -42.83
N THR A 90 -38.84 46.25 -41.55
CA THR A 90 -37.55 45.74 -41.06
C THR A 90 -37.70 44.99 -39.73
N ILE A 91 -36.88 43.97 -39.56
CA ILE A 91 -36.65 43.27 -38.29
C ILE A 91 -35.13 43.27 -38.09
N GLU A 92 -34.65 44.05 -37.14
CA GLU A 92 -33.22 44.27 -36.91
C GLU A 92 -32.86 43.95 -35.45
N PRO A 93 -32.06 42.90 -35.20
CA PRO A 93 -31.52 42.67 -33.88
C PRO A 93 -30.33 43.60 -33.60
N SER A 94 -30.07 43.92 -32.32
CA SER A 94 -28.91 44.71 -31.87
C SER A 94 -27.58 44.03 -32.19
N ILE A 95 -27.56 42.70 -32.25
CA ILE A 95 -26.41 41.87 -32.58
C ILE A 95 -26.84 40.73 -33.53
N GLY A 96 -25.95 40.34 -34.43
CA GLY A 96 -26.17 39.19 -35.31
C GLY A 96 -27.17 39.43 -36.45
N THR A 97 -27.78 38.35 -36.91
CA THR A 97 -28.79 38.35 -37.98
C THR A 97 -30.04 37.61 -37.54
N TYR A 98 -31.22 38.12 -37.92
CA TYR A 98 -32.50 37.48 -37.62
C TYR A 98 -32.94 36.62 -38.82
N VAL A 99 -33.17 35.32 -38.59
CA VAL A 99 -33.64 34.37 -39.60
C VAL A 99 -34.68 33.44 -38.95
N ASP A 100 -35.88 33.37 -39.53
CA ASP A 100 -36.94 32.42 -39.17
C ASP A 100 -37.28 32.31 -37.66
N GLY A 101 -37.30 33.43 -36.94
CA GLY A 101 -37.66 33.47 -35.51
C GLY A 101 -36.48 33.24 -34.56
N SER A 102 -35.26 33.17 -35.10
CA SER A 102 -34.01 33.03 -34.34
C SER A 102 -33.04 34.16 -34.67
N VAL A 103 -32.23 34.54 -33.69
CA VAL A 103 -31.09 35.45 -33.87
C VAL A 103 -29.80 34.64 -33.87
N PHE A 104 -28.98 34.79 -34.92
CA PHE A 104 -27.69 34.14 -35.10
C PHE A 104 -26.56 35.15 -34.89
N PHE A 105 -25.63 34.89 -33.97
CA PHE A 105 -24.46 35.75 -33.75
C PHE A 105 -23.26 34.95 -33.24
N THR A 106 -22.05 35.48 -33.43
CA THR A 106 -20.81 34.88 -32.91
C THR A 106 -20.33 35.67 -31.67
N PRO A 107 -20.51 35.15 -30.45
CA PRO A 107 -20.02 35.80 -29.23
C PRO A 107 -18.48 35.82 -29.21
N PRO A 108 -17.83 36.97 -28.98
CA PRO A 108 -16.36 37.06 -28.90
C PRO A 108 -15.75 36.46 -27.62
N ALA A 109 -16.56 36.21 -26.59
CA ALA A 109 -16.16 35.60 -25.33
C ALA A 109 -17.38 35.04 -24.57
N ALA A 110 -17.16 34.21 -23.55
CA ALA A 110 -18.22 33.85 -22.61
C ALA A 110 -18.72 35.12 -21.87
N GLY A 111 -20.02 35.20 -21.60
CA GLY A 111 -20.63 36.34 -20.92
C GLY A 111 -22.09 36.57 -21.27
N GLU A 112 -22.66 37.62 -20.68
CA GLU A 112 -24.04 38.03 -20.93
C GLU A 112 -24.13 38.97 -22.13
N TYR A 113 -25.07 38.67 -23.03
CA TYR A 113 -25.35 39.45 -24.23
C TYR A 113 -26.80 39.93 -24.19
N GLU A 114 -27.00 41.23 -24.34
CA GLU A 114 -28.32 41.83 -24.45
C GLU A 114 -28.73 41.90 -25.93
N ILE A 115 -29.81 41.17 -26.28
CA ILE A 115 -30.39 41.16 -27.61
C ILE A 115 -31.64 42.02 -27.59
N ILE A 116 -31.62 43.10 -28.38
CA ILE A 116 -32.77 43.99 -28.60
C ILE A 116 -33.26 43.74 -30.01
N LEU A 117 -34.47 43.21 -30.17
CA LEU A 117 -35.09 43.04 -31.48
C LEU A 117 -35.95 44.26 -31.79
N THR A 118 -35.62 45.02 -32.82
CA THR A 118 -36.35 46.21 -33.26
C THR A 118 -37.15 45.89 -34.52
N VAL A 119 -38.46 46.13 -34.47
CA VAL A 119 -39.38 45.93 -35.60
C VAL A 119 -39.93 47.28 -36.03
N THR A 120 -39.80 47.60 -37.32
CA THR A 120 -40.35 48.82 -37.91
C THR A 120 -41.35 48.46 -39.00
N ASP A 121 -42.54 49.06 -38.96
CA ASP A 121 -43.56 48.89 -40.00
C ASP A 121 -43.41 49.90 -41.15
N SER A 122 -44.25 49.78 -42.18
CA SER A 122 -44.23 50.68 -43.34
C SER A 122 -44.65 52.13 -43.03
N HIS A 123 -45.28 52.33 -41.87
CA HIS A 123 -45.81 53.60 -41.38
C HIS A 123 -44.86 54.31 -40.41
N GLY A 124 -43.74 53.66 -40.06
CA GLY A 124 -42.69 54.19 -39.20
C GLY A 124 -42.96 53.98 -37.70
N PHE A 125 -43.91 53.14 -37.30
CA PHE A 125 -44.00 52.69 -35.91
C PHE A 125 -42.84 51.74 -35.61
N VAL A 126 -42.19 51.99 -34.48
CA VAL A 126 -41.02 51.22 -34.03
C VAL A 126 -41.35 50.63 -32.67
N VAL A 127 -41.27 49.31 -32.57
CA VAL A 127 -41.38 48.57 -31.32
C VAL A 127 -40.12 47.74 -31.10
N SER A 128 -39.77 47.50 -29.84
CA SER A 128 -38.67 46.61 -29.50
C SER A 128 -38.97 45.75 -28.29
N CYS A 129 -38.34 44.58 -28.24
CA CYS A 129 -38.22 43.77 -27.04
C CYS A 129 -36.76 43.50 -26.74
N THR A 130 -36.47 43.19 -25.48
CA THR A 130 -35.12 42.90 -25.00
C THR A 130 -35.11 41.56 -24.28
N THR A 131 -34.09 40.76 -24.52
CA THR A 131 -33.77 39.55 -23.75
C THR A 131 -32.28 39.49 -23.48
N THR A 132 -31.89 38.70 -22.49
CA THR A 132 -30.49 38.46 -22.11
C THR A 132 -30.18 37.00 -22.35
N VAL A 133 -29.11 36.74 -23.09
CA VAL A 133 -28.57 35.39 -23.26
C VAL A 133 -27.19 35.32 -22.62
N THR A 134 -26.98 34.33 -21.76
CA THR A 134 -25.67 34.03 -21.18
C THR A 134 -25.00 32.96 -22.03
N ILE A 135 -23.82 33.26 -22.56
CA ILE A 135 -23.02 32.29 -23.31
C ILE A 135 -21.94 31.74 -22.40
N GLU A 136 -21.90 30.41 -22.29
CA GLU A 136 -20.85 29.64 -21.64
C GLU A 136 -20.17 28.75 -22.70
N PHE A 137 -18.87 28.50 -22.54
CA PHE A 137 -18.10 27.65 -23.44
C PHE A 137 -17.64 26.41 -22.71
N ASN A 138 -17.74 25.27 -23.41
CA ASN A 138 -17.30 23.99 -22.91
C ASN A 138 -15.80 23.97 -22.58
N THR A 139 -15.47 23.38 -21.45
CA THR A 139 -14.14 23.13 -20.94
C THR A 139 -13.90 21.62 -21.02
N ALA A 140 -12.71 21.21 -21.48
CA ALA A 140 -12.39 19.79 -21.48
C ALA A 140 -12.35 19.24 -20.04
N PRO A 141 -12.77 17.97 -19.82
CA PRO A 141 -12.72 17.36 -18.51
C PRO A 141 -11.28 17.19 -18.02
N THR A 142 -11.12 16.94 -16.72
CA THR A 142 -9.84 16.59 -16.09
C THR A 142 -9.86 15.13 -15.66
N CYS A 143 -8.75 14.42 -15.82
CA CYS A 143 -8.64 12.99 -15.57
C CYS A 143 -7.86 12.75 -14.28
N THR A 144 -8.44 11.99 -13.35
CA THR A 144 -7.77 11.51 -12.14
C THR A 144 -7.56 10.00 -12.28
N VAL A 145 -6.30 9.60 -12.39
CA VAL A 145 -5.88 8.19 -12.52
C VAL A 145 -5.02 7.78 -11.32
N PRO A 146 -4.87 6.47 -11.05
CA PRO A 146 -4.00 5.98 -10.00
C PRO A 146 -2.55 6.43 -10.18
N GLU A 147 -1.81 6.50 -9.08
CA GLU A 147 -0.36 6.65 -9.15
C GLU A 147 0.29 5.38 -9.72
N SER A 148 1.40 5.55 -10.42
CA SER A 148 2.17 4.41 -10.91
C SER A 148 2.91 3.77 -9.74
N GLY A 149 2.95 2.44 -9.71
CA GLY A 149 3.52 1.72 -8.60
C GLY A 149 3.61 0.23 -8.84
N VAL A 150 3.95 -0.48 -7.77
CA VAL A 150 4.10 -1.94 -7.75
C VAL A 150 3.00 -2.51 -6.88
N ILE A 151 2.32 -3.56 -7.34
CA ILE A 151 1.34 -4.32 -6.57
C ILE A 151 1.83 -5.75 -6.48
N MET A 152 2.04 -6.19 -5.25
CA MET A 152 2.55 -7.52 -4.94
C MET A 152 1.36 -8.42 -4.58
N GLN A 153 1.26 -9.61 -5.18
CA GLN A 153 0.16 -10.56 -4.95
C GLN A 153 0.67 -11.98 -4.76
N CYS A 154 0.01 -12.75 -3.89
CA CYS A 154 0.31 -14.17 -3.67
C CYS A 154 -0.21 -15.05 -4.80
N THR A 155 -1.37 -14.68 -5.33
CA THR A 155 -2.03 -15.38 -6.42
C THR A 155 -2.69 -14.36 -7.33
N PRO A 156 -2.87 -14.67 -8.62
CA PRO A 156 -3.65 -13.86 -9.55
C PRO A 156 -5.00 -13.39 -8.98
N THR A 157 -5.06 -12.13 -8.53
CA THR A 157 -6.25 -11.55 -7.90
C THR A 157 -6.64 -10.25 -8.60
N GLU A 158 -7.93 -10.01 -8.74
CA GLU A 158 -8.42 -8.79 -9.35
C GLU A 158 -8.08 -7.57 -8.48
N VAL A 159 -7.44 -6.57 -9.09
CA VAL A 159 -7.17 -5.27 -8.48
C VAL A 159 -8.08 -4.24 -9.11
N CYS A 160 -8.76 -3.45 -8.27
CA CYS A 160 -9.58 -2.33 -8.69
C CYS A 160 -9.05 -1.02 -8.11
N LEU A 161 -8.54 -0.12 -8.95
CA LEU A 161 -8.01 1.19 -8.55
C LEU A 161 -8.94 2.33 -9.01
N PRO A 162 -9.12 3.38 -8.20
CA PRO A 162 -10.04 4.47 -8.53
C PRO A 162 -9.61 5.25 -9.77
N VAL A 163 -10.58 5.50 -10.65
CA VAL A 163 -10.41 6.32 -11.85
C VAL A 163 -11.63 7.22 -11.97
N SER A 164 -11.42 8.52 -12.12
CA SER A 164 -12.51 9.47 -12.32
C SER A 164 -12.16 10.53 -13.35
N GLY A 165 -13.22 11.10 -13.92
CA GLY A 165 -13.16 12.35 -14.67
C GLY A 165 -13.96 13.40 -13.93
N ASP A 166 -13.43 14.62 -13.85
CA ASP A 166 -14.13 15.77 -13.30
C ASP A 166 -14.27 16.83 -14.38
N ASP A 167 -15.50 17.32 -14.55
CA ASP A 167 -15.84 18.32 -15.54
C ASP A 167 -16.54 19.51 -14.86
N VAL A 168 -16.05 20.72 -15.12
CA VAL A 168 -16.55 21.93 -14.47
C VAL A 168 -17.93 22.36 -14.99
N ASP A 169 -18.26 21.96 -16.22
CA ASP A 169 -19.52 22.27 -16.89
C ASP A 169 -20.60 21.22 -16.60
N GLY A 170 -20.21 20.09 -16.00
CA GLY A 170 -21.11 19.05 -15.51
C GLY A 170 -21.76 18.22 -16.62
N ASN A 171 -21.16 18.20 -17.81
CA ASN A 171 -21.62 17.47 -19.01
C ASN A 171 -20.71 16.27 -19.36
N LEU A 172 -19.99 15.74 -18.38
CA LEU A 172 -19.16 14.55 -18.56
C LEU A 172 -20.02 13.35 -19.00
N VAL A 173 -19.65 12.71 -20.12
CA VAL A 173 -20.34 11.51 -20.62
C VAL A 173 -19.80 10.25 -19.96
N GLY A 174 -18.48 10.16 -19.79
CA GLY A 174 -17.85 9.05 -19.09
C GLY A 174 -16.36 8.88 -19.40
N CYS A 175 -15.77 7.88 -18.74
CA CYS A 175 -14.38 7.48 -18.90
C CYS A 175 -14.28 6.05 -19.40
N GLU A 176 -13.33 5.81 -20.30
CA GLU A 176 -13.05 4.48 -20.88
C GLU A 176 -11.54 4.20 -20.88
N VAL A 177 -11.19 2.92 -20.93
CA VAL A 177 -9.80 2.50 -21.20
C VAL A 177 -9.54 2.71 -22.68
N PHE A 178 -8.68 3.68 -22.99
CA PHE A 178 -8.29 4.00 -24.38
C PHE A 178 -7.22 3.04 -24.90
N SER A 179 -6.30 2.62 -24.03
CA SER A 179 -5.24 1.66 -24.32
C SER A 179 -4.80 0.94 -23.05
N GLY A 180 -4.31 -0.29 -23.19
CA GLY A 180 -3.92 -1.16 -22.07
C GLY A 180 -4.99 -2.19 -21.69
N PRO A 181 -4.67 -3.10 -20.75
CA PRO A 181 -5.60 -4.12 -20.28
C PRO A 181 -6.56 -3.59 -19.20
N GLY A 182 -7.56 -4.40 -18.84
CA GLY A 182 -8.55 -4.10 -17.79
C GLY A 182 -9.82 -3.40 -18.30
N ILE A 183 -10.75 -3.16 -17.38
CA ILE A 183 -12.05 -2.51 -17.64
C ILE A 183 -12.35 -1.48 -16.56
N ILE A 184 -13.11 -0.44 -16.89
CA ILE A 184 -13.63 0.48 -15.87
C ILE A 184 -15.03 0.02 -15.45
N SER A 185 -15.20 -0.27 -14.15
CA SER A 185 -16.48 -0.63 -13.52
C SER A 185 -16.64 0.11 -12.20
N ASP A 186 -17.81 0.70 -11.98
CA ASP A 186 -18.16 1.44 -10.75
C ASP A 186 -17.14 2.50 -10.32
N GLY A 187 -16.53 3.22 -11.29
CA GLY A 187 -15.53 4.26 -11.03
C GLY A 187 -14.14 3.74 -10.68
N ASN A 188 -13.88 2.44 -10.89
CA ASN A 188 -12.56 1.85 -10.72
C ASN A 188 -12.11 1.17 -12.00
N TRP A 189 -10.82 1.26 -12.32
CA TRP A 189 -10.18 0.36 -13.29
C TRP A 189 -9.87 -0.96 -12.60
N CYS A 190 -10.42 -2.05 -13.12
CA CYS A 190 -10.25 -3.40 -12.62
C CYS A 190 -9.48 -4.29 -13.62
N TYR A 191 -8.48 -5.02 -13.12
CA TYR A 191 -7.68 -5.96 -13.90
C TYR A 191 -7.19 -7.13 -13.03
N THR A 192 -7.11 -8.31 -13.62
CA THR A 192 -6.51 -9.51 -12.99
C THR A 192 -5.30 -9.94 -13.81
N PRO A 193 -4.06 -9.80 -13.30
CA PRO A 193 -2.87 -10.28 -13.99
C PRO A 193 -2.85 -11.81 -14.00
N MET A 194 -2.23 -12.43 -15.02
CA MET A 194 -2.08 -13.90 -15.09
C MET A 194 -0.72 -14.40 -14.55
N GLY A 195 0.20 -13.47 -14.29
CA GLY A 195 1.58 -13.70 -13.87
C GLY A 195 2.21 -12.35 -13.56
N SER A 196 3.46 -12.34 -13.11
CA SER A 196 4.21 -11.10 -12.94
C SER A 196 4.35 -10.38 -14.28
N GLU A 197 3.85 -9.14 -14.36
CA GLU A 197 3.85 -8.33 -15.57
C GLU A 197 3.75 -6.84 -15.24
N THR A 198 4.29 -5.99 -16.13
CA THR A 198 4.05 -4.55 -16.05
C THR A 198 3.02 -4.16 -17.10
N VAL A 199 1.94 -3.50 -16.67
CA VAL A 199 0.90 -2.99 -17.55
C VAL A 199 0.94 -1.46 -17.60
N GLU A 200 0.83 -0.92 -18.81
CA GLU A 200 0.64 0.51 -19.06
C GLU A 200 -0.79 0.74 -19.53
N VAL A 201 -1.52 1.62 -18.84
CA VAL A 201 -2.94 1.88 -19.09
C VAL A 201 -3.15 3.36 -19.34
N THR A 202 -3.89 3.69 -20.39
CA THR A 202 -4.32 5.05 -20.71
C THR A 202 -5.83 5.15 -20.57
N VAL A 203 -6.28 6.04 -19.69
CA VAL A 203 -7.70 6.36 -19.51
C VAL A 203 -8.03 7.61 -20.32
N LYS A 204 -9.19 7.58 -20.99
CA LYS A 204 -9.77 8.74 -21.69
C LYS A 204 -11.15 9.06 -21.11
N CYS A 205 -11.35 10.29 -20.65
CA CYS A 205 -12.67 10.80 -20.27
C CYS A 205 -13.13 11.83 -21.30
N THR A 206 -14.40 11.74 -21.73
CA THR A 206 -14.97 12.59 -22.80
C THR A 206 -16.27 13.23 -22.32
N ASP A 207 -16.48 14.50 -22.69
CA ASP A 207 -17.71 15.26 -22.43
C ASP A 207 -18.73 15.15 -23.59
N GLU A 208 -19.89 15.80 -23.44
CA GLU A 208 -20.97 15.81 -24.44
C GLU A 208 -20.58 16.54 -25.74
N CYS A 209 -19.63 17.46 -25.66
CA CYS A 209 -19.06 18.19 -26.79
C CYS A 209 -17.96 17.42 -27.53
N GLY A 210 -17.52 16.28 -26.98
CA GLY A 210 -16.44 15.47 -27.53
C GLY A 210 -15.03 15.95 -27.15
N ALA A 211 -14.90 16.98 -26.31
CA ALA A 211 -13.61 17.31 -25.73
C ALA A 211 -13.25 16.27 -24.65
N PHE A 212 -11.95 16.06 -24.47
CA PHE A 212 -11.47 14.92 -23.70
C PHE A 212 -10.15 15.20 -22.98
N CYS A 213 -9.94 14.49 -21.88
CA CYS A 213 -8.62 14.32 -21.27
C CYS A 213 -8.11 12.90 -21.49
N GLN A 214 -6.79 12.76 -21.45
CA GLN A 214 -6.10 11.47 -21.41
C GLN A 214 -5.01 11.52 -20.35
N SER A 215 -4.92 10.45 -19.57
CA SER A 215 -3.83 10.25 -18.61
C SER A 215 -3.45 8.77 -18.58
N SER A 216 -2.17 8.51 -18.34
CA SER A 216 -1.62 7.16 -18.27
C SER A 216 -1.03 6.87 -16.91
N PHE A 217 -1.08 5.61 -16.50
CA PHE A 217 -0.39 5.09 -15.33
C PHE A 217 0.18 3.71 -15.63
N SER A 218 1.21 3.31 -14.88
CA SER A 218 1.88 2.03 -15.00
C SER A 218 1.80 1.27 -13.69
N ILE A 219 1.31 0.03 -13.74
CA ILE A 219 1.31 -0.87 -12.58
C ILE A 219 2.18 -2.07 -12.90
N GLU A 220 3.17 -2.31 -12.05
CA GLU A 220 3.92 -3.56 -12.05
C GLU A 220 3.26 -4.55 -11.10
N PHE A 221 2.72 -5.63 -11.64
CA PHE A 221 2.23 -6.76 -10.87
C PHE A 221 3.37 -7.74 -10.66
N VAL A 222 3.65 -8.04 -9.40
CA VAL A 222 4.60 -9.08 -9.01
C VAL A 222 3.78 -10.17 -8.32
N ILE A 223 3.60 -11.29 -9.01
CA ILE A 223 2.94 -12.47 -8.45
C ILE A 223 4.04 -13.38 -7.92
N GLN A 224 4.17 -13.42 -6.59
CA GLN A 224 5.13 -14.27 -5.91
C GLN A 224 4.45 -14.96 -4.74
N GLU A 225 4.60 -16.28 -4.66
CA GLU A 225 3.88 -17.11 -3.69
C GLU A 225 4.44 -16.91 -2.28
N ASN A 226 5.77 -16.97 -2.11
CA ASN A 226 6.39 -16.95 -0.80
C ASN A 226 7.72 -16.16 -0.77
N TRP A 227 8.05 -15.61 0.40
CA TRP A 227 9.25 -14.80 0.62
C TRP A 227 9.98 -15.26 1.87
N ALA A 228 11.31 -15.33 1.82
CA ALA A 228 12.12 -15.64 2.99
C ALA A 228 13.28 -14.66 3.14
N VAL A 229 13.51 -14.19 4.36
CA VAL A 229 14.70 -13.40 4.72
C VAL A 229 15.52 -14.19 5.71
N LEU A 230 16.75 -14.53 5.32
CA LEU A 230 17.74 -15.13 6.21
C LEU A 230 18.59 -14.03 6.84
N THR A 231 18.72 -14.03 8.16
CA THR A 231 19.66 -13.17 8.87
C THR A 231 20.70 -14.00 9.60
N MET A 232 21.95 -13.59 9.49
CA MET A 232 23.06 -14.30 10.13
C MET A 232 23.83 -13.40 11.09
N ASP A 233 23.93 -13.88 12.32
CA ASP A 233 24.79 -13.29 13.32
C ASP A 233 26.26 -13.52 12.94
N ARG A 234 27.06 -12.47 13.03
CA ARG A 234 28.51 -12.53 12.89
C ARG A 234 29.21 -11.89 14.08
N THR A 235 28.63 -11.99 15.27
CA THR A 235 29.23 -11.47 16.50
C THR A 235 30.54 -12.14 16.86
N GLY A 236 31.27 -11.55 17.81
CA GLY A 236 32.51 -12.13 18.32
C GLY A 236 32.35 -13.56 18.86
N SER A 237 31.19 -13.89 19.44
CA SER A 237 30.87 -15.23 19.93
C SER A 237 30.73 -16.25 18.81
N MET A 238 30.28 -15.83 17.61
CA MET A 238 30.22 -16.69 16.42
C MET A 238 31.61 -17.16 15.92
N SER A 239 32.69 -16.62 16.48
CA SER A 239 34.07 -17.09 16.26
C SER A 239 34.47 -18.31 17.08
N LEU A 240 33.69 -18.61 18.13
CA LEU A 240 33.98 -19.72 19.02
C LEU A 240 33.88 -21.03 18.25
N THR A 241 34.87 -21.88 18.48
CA THR A 241 35.01 -23.16 17.80
C THR A 241 34.57 -24.29 18.71
N ASN A 242 33.92 -25.30 18.14
CA ASN A 242 33.73 -26.57 18.83
C ASN A 242 35.06 -27.31 19.06
N ALA A 243 34.98 -28.49 19.66
CA ALA A 243 36.10 -29.39 19.86
C ALA A 243 36.83 -29.78 18.55
N PHE A 244 36.16 -29.64 17.40
CA PHE A 244 36.67 -29.97 16.07
C PHE A 244 37.35 -28.78 15.34
N GLY A 245 37.36 -27.60 15.97
CA GLY A 245 37.96 -26.40 15.37
C GLY A 245 37.07 -25.69 14.35
N GLU A 246 35.82 -26.11 14.21
CA GLU A 246 34.82 -25.44 13.36
C GLU A 246 34.18 -24.30 14.16
N SER A 247 34.15 -23.11 13.58
CA SER A 247 33.51 -21.96 14.21
C SER A 247 31.99 -22.04 14.11
N ARG A 248 31.28 -21.46 15.08
CA ARG A 248 29.81 -21.31 15.05
C ARG A 248 29.31 -20.71 13.75
N ILE A 249 30.00 -19.68 13.22
CA ILE A 249 29.65 -19.08 11.93
C ILE A 249 29.78 -20.06 10.76
N LEU A 250 30.76 -20.97 10.76
CA LEU A 250 30.91 -21.96 9.70
C LEU A 250 29.72 -22.93 9.68
N ARG A 251 29.28 -23.36 10.86
CA ARG A 251 28.11 -24.25 10.98
C ARG A 251 26.81 -23.54 10.64
N ALA A 252 26.66 -22.28 11.02
CA ALA A 252 25.52 -21.45 10.63
C ALA A 252 25.43 -21.30 9.10
N LYS A 253 26.56 -21.15 8.40
CA LYS A 253 26.60 -21.14 6.94
C LYS A 253 26.17 -22.46 6.32
N ASN A 254 26.66 -23.58 6.84
CA ASN A 254 26.26 -24.92 6.35
C ASN A 254 24.75 -25.13 6.50
N LEU A 255 24.19 -24.82 7.67
CA LEU A 255 22.73 -24.89 7.89
C LEU A 255 21.98 -23.96 6.95
N ALA A 256 22.48 -22.74 6.72
CA ALA A 256 21.86 -21.81 5.78
C ALA A 256 21.85 -22.33 4.34
N HIS A 257 22.89 -23.04 3.90
CA HIS A 257 22.90 -23.69 2.59
C HIS A 257 21.82 -24.77 2.48
N ASP A 258 21.74 -25.67 3.45
CA ASP A 258 20.72 -26.73 3.46
C ASP A 258 19.30 -26.14 3.50
N GLU A 259 19.13 -25.02 4.20
CA GLU A 259 17.83 -24.34 4.30
C GLU A 259 17.44 -23.62 2.99
N ILE A 260 18.41 -23.01 2.30
CA ILE A 260 18.18 -22.42 0.97
C ILE A 260 17.76 -23.50 -0.02
N ASP A 261 18.41 -24.66 -0.01
CA ASP A 261 18.06 -25.77 -0.89
C ASP A 261 16.61 -26.24 -0.68
N LYS A 262 16.14 -26.29 0.57
CA LYS A 262 14.74 -26.63 0.87
C LYS A 262 13.76 -25.53 0.45
N LEU A 263 14.08 -24.26 0.73
CA LEU A 263 13.23 -23.12 0.34
C LEU A 263 13.04 -23.03 -1.18
N LEU A 264 14.05 -23.39 -1.96
CA LEU A 264 14.00 -23.34 -3.42
C LEU A 264 13.50 -24.63 -4.07
N ASP A 265 13.28 -25.70 -3.30
CA ASP A 265 12.62 -26.91 -3.78
C ASP A 265 11.10 -26.77 -3.66
N GLU A 266 10.44 -26.43 -4.78
CA GLU A 266 8.98 -26.28 -4.87
C GLU A 266 8.20 -27.53 -4.39
N SER A 267 8.85 -28.69 -4.32
CA SER A 267 8.27 -29.96 -3.89
C SER A 267 8.52 -30.31 -2.42
N ASP A 268 9.26 -29.48 -1.69
CA ASP A 268 9.56 -29.68 -0.29
C ASP A 268 8.26 -29.61 0.56
N ALA A 269 8.16 -30.51 1.54
CA ALA A 269 6.96 -30.63 2.36
C ALA A 269 6.85 -29.52 3.41
N ASP A 270 7.99 -28.96 3.83
CA ASP A 270 8.07 -27.89 4.82
C ASP A 270 7.97 -26.50 4.16
N TYR A 271 8.27 -26.40 2.87
CA TYR A 271 8.26 -25.17 2.07
C TYR A 271 7.52 -25.31 0.73
N PRO A 272 6.20 -25.48 0.74
CA PRO A 272 5.45 -25.59 -0.51
C PRO A 272 5.42 -24.26 -1.27
N GLY A 273 5.71 -24.32 -2.58
CA GLY A 273 5.58 -23.19 -3.52
C GLY A 273 6.91 -22.53 -3.86
N ILE A 274 6.84 -21.42 -4.60
CA ILE A 274 8.03 -20.72 -5.11
C ILE A 274 8.46 -19.64 -4.11
N PHE A 275 9.75 -19.66 -3.74
CA PHE A 275 10.36 -18.69 -2.84
C PHE A 275 11.34 -17.77 -3.55
N GLU A 276 11.30 -16.49 -3.19
CA GLU A 276 12.47 -15.62 -3.30
C GLU A 276 13.10 -15.41 -1.91
N VAL A 277 14.44 -15.43 -1.88
CA VAL A 277 15.20 -15.35 -0.64
C VAL A 277 16.12 -14.15 -0.65
N ALA A 278 16.12 -13.38 0.44
CA ALA A 278 17.12 -12.35 0.71
C ALA A 278 17.99 -12.75 1.91
N ILE A 279 19.25 -12.31 1.91
CA ILE A 279 20.24 -12.64 2.95
C ILE A 279 20.81 -11.35 3.53
N TYR A 280 20.75 -11.26 4.86
CA TYR A 280 21.38 -10.22 5.66
C TYR A 280 22.34 -10.83 6.66
N TYR A 281 23.32 -10.04 7.10
CA TYR A 281 24.12 -10.36 8.28
C TYR A 281 24.27 -9.13 9.16
N PHE A 282 24.50 -9.32 10.46
CA PHE A 282 24.45 -8.21 11.42
C PHE A 282 25.55 -8.23 12.47
N ASN A 283 25.93 -7.05 12.96
CA ASN A 283 26.76 -6.86 14.16
C ASN A 283 26.71 -5.43 14.73
N SER A 284 27.21 -5.22 15.95
CA SER A 284 27.13 -3.93 16.65
C SER A 284 27.92 -2.78 16.03
N SER A 285 28.89 -3.06 15.15
CA SER A 285 29.74 -2.03 14.52
C SER A 285 29.24 -1.60 13.14
N GLY A 286 28.34 -2.36 12.52
CA GLY A 286 27.91 -2.16 11.14
C GLY A 286 26.41 -2.25 10.91
N GLY A 287 25.62 -2.41 11.97
CA GLY A 287 24.16 -2.59 11.87
C GLY A 287 23.81 -3.89 11.15
N VAL A 288 22.66 -3.88 10.49
CA VAL A 288 22.20 -4.96 9.61
C VAL A 288 22.63 -4.65 8.18
N ILE A 289 23.29 -5.59 7.51
CA ILE A 289 23.88 -5.39 6.19
C ILE A 289 23.29 -6.40 5.21
N LEU A 290 22.80 -5.90 4.08
CA LEU A 290 22.35 -6.71 2.95
C LEU A 290 23.54 -7.43 2.31
N ALA A 291 23.47 -8.76 2.27
CA ALA A 291 24.42 -9.59 1.53
C ALA A 291 23.90 -9.89 0.12
N GLN A 292 22.61 -10.20 0.01
CA GLN A 292 21.96 -10.54 -1.25
C GLN A 292 20.49 -10.14 -1.18
N ASP A 293 20.04 -9.41 -2.19
CA ASP A 293 18.64 -9.04 -2.39
C ASP A 293 17.83 -10.24 -2.92
N PHE A 294 16.51 -10.15 -2.88
CA PHE A 294 15.61 -11.25 -3.21
C PHE A 294 15.94 -11.89 -4.56
N THR A 295 16.14 -13.21 -4.54
CA THR A 295 16.35 -14.01 -5.73
C THR A 295 15.96 -15.46 -5.47
N SER A 296 15.62 -16.18 -6.54
CA SER A 296 15.41 -17.63 -6.54
C SER A 296 16.61 -18.40 -7.11
N ASP A 297 17.73 -17.72 -7.40
CA ASP A 297 18.95 -18.37 -7.91
C ASP A 297 19.78 -18.95 -6.76
N ALA A 298 19.72 -20.27 -6.61
CA ALA A 298 20.41 -20.99 -5.54
C ALA A 298 21.91 -20.64 -5.47
N GLN A 299 22.61 -20.66 -6.61
CA GLN A 299 24.06 -20.42 -6.63
C GLN A 299 24.41 -19.03 -6.09
N THR A 300 23.67 -18.00 -6.49
CA THR A 300 23.86 -16.62 -5.99
C THR A 300 23.65 -16.55 -4.48
N LEU A 301 22.66 -17.26 -3.94
CA LEU A 301 22.40 -17.32 -2.50
C LEU A 301 23.51 -18.06 -1.74
N HIS A 302 23.96 -19.22 -2.23
CA HIS A 302 25.10 -19.94 -1.61
C HIS A 302 26.37 -19.07 -1.64
N ASP A 303 26.69 -18.44 -2.78
CA ASP A 303 27.86 -17.56 -2.89
C ASP A 303 27.77 -16.38 -1.91
N ALA A 304 26.57 -15.83 -1.68
CA ALA A 304 26.35 -14.76 -0.72
C ALA A 304 26.59 -15.20 0.73
N ILE A 305 26.08 -16.39 1.13
CA ILE A 305 26.35 -16.98 2.45
C ILE A 305 27.85 -17.19 2.67
N ASP A 306 28.55 -17.72 1.67
CA ASP A 306 30.00 -17.94 1.72
C ASP A 306 30.78 -16.63 1.84
N ALA A 307 30.31 -15.57 1.18
CA ALA A 307 30.92 -14.24 1.22
C ALA A 307 30.74 -13.51 2.56
N ILE A 308 29.85 -13.97 3.46
CA ILE A 308 29.65 -13.34 4.78
C ILE A 308 30.99 -13.30 5.53
N PRO A 309 31.49 -12.10 5.89
CA PRO A 309 32.81 -11.95 6.48
C PRO A 309 32.85 -12.51 7.91
N GLY A 310 34.06 -12.84 8.36
CA GLY A 310 34.30 -13.37 9.69
C GLY A 310 33.85 -12.45 10.85
N PRO A 311 33.75 -13.03 12.05
CA PRO A 311 33.04 -12.47 13.20
C PRO A 311 33.65 -11.17 13.79
N ARG A 312 32.79 -10.30 14.34
CA ARG A 312 33.10 -8.99 14.95
C ARG A 312 32.02 -8.52 15.95
N HIS A 313 32.42 -8.25 17.21
CA HIS A 313 31.69 -7.50 18.26
C HIS A 313 30.21 -7.90 18.50
N ASP A 314 29.43 -7.10 19.25
CA ASP A 314 28.16 -7.44 19.93
C ASP A 314 26.93 -7.66 18.99
N THR A 315 25.80 -8.13 19.55
CA THR A 315 24.64 -8.77 18.86
C THR A 315 23.40 -7.87 18.79
N PRO A 316 23.15 -7.16 17.66
CA PRO A 316 21.92 -6.41 17.43
C PRO A 316 20.82 -7.28 16.76
N LEU A 317 20.38 -8.32 17.47
CA LEU A 317 19.38 -9.29 17.03
C LEU A 317 18.01 -8.64 16.72
N ALA A 318 17.55 -7.70 17.55
CA ALA A 318 16.28 -6.99 17.38
C ALA A 318 16.28 -6.14 16.12
N ALA A 319 17.37 -5.40 15.89
CA ALA A 319 17.54 -4.63 14.65
C ALA A 319 17.56 -5.55 13.43
N ALA A 320 18.23 -6.71 13.49
CA ALA A 320 18.28 -7.68 12.41
C ALA A 320 16.91 -8.28 12.06
N MET A 321 16.15 -8.69 13.08
CA MET A 321 14.79 -9.20 12.89
C MET A 321 13.86 -8.12 12.34
N CYS A 322 13.98 -6.88 12.82
CA CYS A 322 13.20 -5.77 12.31
C CYS A 322 13.55 -5.45 10.87
N GLN A 323 14.84 -5.31 10.53
CA GLN A 323 15.25 -5.11 9.15
C GLN A 323 14.71 -6.22 8.25
N ALA A 324 14.84 -7.48 8.64
CA ALA A 324 14.31 -8.60 7.86
C ALA A 324 12.81 -8.50 7.64
N HIS A 325 12.05 -8.06 8.65
CA HIS A 325 10.63 -7.81 8.49
C HIS A 325 10.33 -6.65 7.54
N CYS A 326 11.07 -5.55 7.63
CA CYS A 326 10.86 -4.37 6.79
C CYS A 326 11.12 -4.65 5.30
N GLU A 327 11.92 -5.67 4.99
CA GLU A 327 12.28 -6.05 3.63
C GLU A 327 11.28 -7.04 3.04
N LEU A 328 10.49 -7.72 3.88
CA LEU A 328 9.39 -8.56 3.41
C LEU A 328 8.32 -7.66 2.78
N PRO A 329 7.90 -7.91 1.53
CA PRO A 329 6.86 -7.12 0.90
C PRO A 329 5.54 -7.17 1.68
N GLU A 330 4.86 -6.03 1.76
CA GLU A 330 3.46 -5.97 2.20
C GLU A 330 2.59 -6.60 1.10
N LEU A 331 2.08 -7.80 1.37
CA LEU A 331 1.33 -8.62 0.43
C LEU A 331 -0.13 -8.72 0.87
N ASP A 332 -1.04 -8.50 -0.07
CA ASP A 332 -2.45 -8.85 0.10
C ASP A 332 -2.63 -10.36 -0.17
N GLY A 333 -3.01 -11.14 0.85
CA GLY A 333 -3.34 -12.58 0.71
C GLY A 333 -2.64 -13.50 1.72
N GLU A 334 -2.73 -14.82 1.47
CA GLU A 334 -2.16 -15.89 2.32
C GLU A 334 -0.74 -16.32 1.86
N CYS A 335 0.14 -15.39 1.44
CA CYS A 335 1.53 -15.72 1.11
C CYS A 335 2.28 -16.17 2.37
N ASN A 336 3.15 -17.17 2.26
CA ASN A 336 4.04 -17.47 3.36
C ASN A 336 5.24 -16.51 3.36
N ARG A 337 5.51 -15.95 4.54
CA ARG A 337 6.66 -15.08 4.78
C ARG A 337 7.48 -15.65 5.92
N TYR A 338 8.77 -15.85 5.66
CA TYR A 338 9.71 -16.44 6.60
C TYR A 338 10.80 -15.44 6.96
N VAL A 339 11.09 -15.36 8.24
CA VAL A 339 12.30 -14.75 8.77
C VAL A 339 13.07 -15.87 9.47
N ILE A 340 14.27 -16.13 8.98
CA ILE A 340 15.12 -17.22 9.46
C ILE A 340 16.40 -16.60 10.03
N THR A 341 16.59 -16.68 11.34
CA THR A 341 17.74 -16.06 12.01
C THR A 341 18.66 -17.10 12.61
N TYR A 342 19.93 -17.03 12.23
CA TYR A 342 21.03 -17.80 12.80
C TYR A 342 21.79 -16.93 13.81
N THR A 343 21.77 -17.27 15.10
CA THR A 343 22.49 -16.50 16.14
C THR A 343 22.94 -17.40 17.29
N ASP A 344 24.03 -17.04 17.97
CA ASP A 344 24.49 -17.73 19.17
C ASP A 344 24.31 -16.92 20.46
N GLY A 345 23.71 -15.73 20.36
CA GLY A 345 23.68 -14.75 21.44
C GLY A 345 22.32 -14.09 21.63
N LEU A 346 22.06 -13.69 22.86
CA LEU A 346 20.92 -12.83 23.17
C LEU A 346 21.20 -11.39 22.76
N GLU A 347 20.14 -10.66 22.44
CA GLU A 347 20.15 -9.22 22.17
C GLU A 347 20.94 -8.44 23.22
N ASN A 348 21.91 -7.63 22.79
CA ASN A 348 22.70 -6.80 23.70
C ASN A 348 23.23 -5.48 23.11
N ALA A 349 22.83 -5.12 21.88
CA ALA A 349 23.51 -4.05 21.15
C ALA A 349 22.62 -3.19 20.22
N SER A 350 21.33 -3.50 20.08
CA SER A 350 20.41 -2.70 19.27
C SER A 350 20.24 -1.32 19.91
N THR A 351 20.61 -0.28 19.16
CA THR A 351 20.31 1.13 19.45
C THR A 351 19.35 1.68 18.40
N GLU A 352 18.75 2.86 18.62
CA GLU A 352 17.91 3.60 17.65
C GLU A 352 18.56 3.62 16.25
N GLU A 353 18.22 2.65 15.42
CA GLU A 353 18.51 2.59 13.98
C GLU A 353 17.17 2.75 13.25
N ASP A 354 17.17 3.04 11.95
CA ASP A 354 15.97 3.35 11.16
C ASP A 354 15.08 2.10 11.00
N ILE A 355 14.41 1.75 12.08
CA ILE A 355 13.48 0.65 12.24
C ILE A 355 12.18 1.03 11.50
N CYS A 356 11.54 0.10 10.76
CA CYS A 356 10.24 0.38 10.12
C CYS A 356 9.11 0.58 11.15
N GLU A 357 8.02 1.22 10.73
CA GLU A 357 6.89 1.66 11.59
C GLU A 357 6.42 0.60 12.59
N VAL A 358 6.28 -0.65 12.12
CA VAL A 358 5.89 -1.82 12.92
C VAL A 358 6.82 -2.06 14.11
N CYS A 359 8.12 -1.89 13.89
CA CYS A 359 9.13 -2.10 14.92
C CYS A 359 9.45 -0.82 15.72
N VAL A 360 9.14 0.38 15.22
CA VAL A 360 9.27 1.65 15.97
C VAL A 360 8.39 1.63 17.22
N GLU A 361 7.20 1.02 17.13
CA GLU A 361 6.32 0.83 18.27
C GLU A 361 6.95 -0.02 19.38
N CYS A 362 7.82 -0.97 19.02
CA CYS A 362 8.52 -1.83 19.97
C CYS A 362 9.85 -1.26 20.45
N ASN A 363 10.40 -0.25 19.77
CA ASN A 363 11.67 0.40 20.11
C ASN A 363 11.68 0.97 21.54
N GLN A 364 10.54 1.48 22.04
CA GLN A 364 10.42 2.02 23.40
C GLN A 364 10.73 1.00 24.52
N TYR A 365 10.66 -0.30 24.22
CA TYR A 365 10.90 -1.38 25.17
C TYR A 365 12.35 -1.92 25.11
N MET A 366 13.09 -1.62 24.04
CA MET A 366 14.48 -2.06 23.84
C MET A 366 15.50 -1.50 24.88
N PRO A 367 15.33 -0.28 25.44
CA PRO A 367 16.23 0.25 26.48
C PRO A 367 16.11 -0.42 27.87
N THR A 368 15.13 -1.30 28.08
CA THR A 368 14.90 -1.94 29.39
C THR A 368 15.80 -3.16 29.58
N GLY A 369 17.06 -2.88 29.92
CA GLY A 369 18.12 -3.88 30.01
C GLY A 369 17.90 -5.04 30.99
N TRP A 370 18.47 -6.19 30.59
CA TRP A 370 18.98 -7.29 31.44
C TRP A 370 18.19 -7.58 32.72
N ASN A 371 17.02 -8.22 32.60
CA ASN A 371 16.41 -8.87 33.76
C ASN A 371 16.38 -10.39 33.57
N TYR A 372 17.21 -11.08 34.34
CA TYR A 372 17.37 -12.54 34.33
C TYR A 372 16.24 -13.29 35.05
N ASP A 373 15.28 -12.61 35.67
CA ASP A 373 14.18 -13.24 36.43
C ASP A 373 12.88 -13.23 35.62
N CYS A 374 12.72 -14.18 34.72
CA CYS A 374 11.39 -14.60 34.26
C CYS A 374 10.76 -15.44 35.38
N ASP A 375 9.83 -14.86 36.17
CA ASP A 375 9.04 -15.61 37.14
C ASP A 375 8.00 -16.45 36.37
N PRO A 376 8.03 -17.80 36.44
CA PRO A 376 7.08 -18.65 35.73
C PRO A 376 5.63 -18.46 36.19
N ALA A 377 5.41 -17.85 37.36
CA ALA A 377 4.09 -17.53 37.89
C ALA A 377 3.59 -16.14 37.47
N ASN A 378 4.42 -15.32 36.83
CA ASN A 378 4.07 -13.95 36.45
C ASN A 378 4.80 -13.49 35.16
N PRO A 379 4.23 -13.71 33.96
CA PRO A 379 4.85 -13.39 32.67
C PRO A 379 5.11 -11.89 32.41
N SER A 380 4.74 -11.00 33.34
CA SER A 380 5.08 -9.57 33.29
C SER A 380 6.56 -9.25 33.52
N SER A 381 7.44 -10.24 33.67
CA SER A 381 8.89 -10.03 33.88
C SER A 381 9.77 -10.44 32.70
N CYS A 382 9.18 -10.90 31.59
CA CYS A 382 9.88 -11.02 30.31
C CYS A 382 10.19 -9.63 29.74
N THR A 383 11.30 -9.45 29.02
CA THR A 383 11.63 -8.15 28.43
C THR A 383 10.56 -7.78 27.39
N GLU A 384 9.79 -6.73 27.66
CA GLU A 384 8.55 -6.34 26.98
C GLU A 384 8.69 -6.19 25.45
N TRP A 385 9.90 -5.98 24.93
CA TRP A 385 10.17 -5.76 23.51
C TRP A 385 10.05 -7.03 22.65
N GLN A 386 10.44 -8.21 23.15
CA GLN A 386 10.39 -9.46 22.36
C GLN A 386 8.94 -9.90 22.13
N LEU A 387 8.11 -9.78 23.18
CA LEU A 387 6.68 -10.04 23.10
C LEU A 387 5.99 -9.02 22.19
N CYS A 388 6.43 -7.75 22.24
CA CYS A 388 5.95 -6.72 21.32
C CYS A 388 6.28 -7.05 19.86
N LEU A 389 7.53 -7.39 19.54
CA LEU A 389 7.92 -7.72 18.15
C LEU A 389 7.19 -8.96 17.63
N ALA A 390 7.03 -9.98 18.47
CA ALA A 390 6.28 -11.18 18.10
C ALA A 390 4.80 -10.87 17.80
N ASP A 391 4.15 -10.06 18.63
CA ASP A 391 2.78 -9.61 18.43
C ASP A 391 2.65 -8.77 17.15
N LYS A 392 3.62 -7.88 16.90
CA LYS A 392 3.65 -7.02 15.73
C LYS A 392 3.90 -7.78 14.42
N PHE A 393 4.82 -8.72 14.41
CA PHE A 393 5.03 -9.57 13.24
C PHE A 393 3.77 -10.44 13.00
N SER A 394 3.16 -10.98 14.05
CA SER A 394 1.87 -11.70 13.98
C SER A 394 0.77 -10.88 13.29
N GLN A 395 0.64 -9.60 13.68
CA GLN A 395 -0.33 -8.68 13.10
C GLN A 395 -0.07 -8.38 11.62
N SER A 396 1.19 -8.35 11.19
CA SER A 396 1.57 -8.11 9.80
C SER A 396 1.35 -9.32 8.88
N GLY A 397 0.71 -10.41 9.34
CA GLY A 397 0.44 -11.64 8.56
C GLY A 397 1.66 -12.53 8.36
N VAL A 398 2.67 -12.28 9.17
CA VAL A 398 3.84 -13.09 9.39
C VAL A 398 3.25 -13.93 10.62
N ASN A 399 3.41 -15.26 10.88
CA ASN A 399 3.03 -15.90 12.20
C ASN A 399 4.11 -16.91 12.72
N LEU A 400 4.04 -17.65 13.86
CA LEU A 400 4.27 -17.28 15.27
C LEU A 400 5.48 -18.05 15.92
N MET A 401 6.01 -17.44 17.00
CA MET A 401 7.06 -17.72 18.01
C MET A 401 7.48 -19.15 18.44
N HIS A 402 8.78 -19.27 18.79
CA HIS A 402 9.24 -19.99 19.99
C HIS A 402 10.47 -19.36 20.69
N TYR A 403 10.55 -19.62 22.00
CA TYR A 403 11.36 -18.96 23.03
C TYR A 403 12.80 -19.48 23.15
N PHE A 404 13.73 -18.58 23.48
CA PHE A 404 15.05 -18.93 24.00
C PHE A 404 14.95 -19.34 25.48
N GLY A 405 15.22 -20.61 25.76
CA GLY A 405 15.35 -21.11 27.13
C GLY A 405 15.27 -22.62 27.21
N ASN A 406 16.42 -23.27 27.30
CA ASN A 406 16.54 -24.69 27.65
C ASN A 406 15.90 -24.93 29.02
N PRO A 407 15.18 -26.05 29.26
CA PRO A 407 13.90 -26.00 29.95
C PRO A 407 13.70 -24.76 30.82
N ILE A 408 12.83 -23.87 30.38
CA ILE A 408 11.42 -24.24 30.44
C ILE A 408 10.87 -24.58 29.03
N ASN A 409 11.02 -25.82 28.52
CA ASN A 409 9.99 -26.84 28.63
C ASN A 409 9.43 -26.96 30.07
N PRO A 410 8.14 -26.67 30.30
CA PRO A 410 7.51 -26.70 31.61
C PRO A 410 7.39 -28.10 32.26
N PHE A 411 8.07 -29.14 31.77
CA PHE A 411 7.93 -30.49 32.34
C PHE A 411 9.17 -31.28 32.80
N GLU A 412 10.44 -30.86 32.63
CA GLU A 412 11.55 -31.42 33.45
C GLU A 412 12.88 -30.65 33.38
N LYS A 413 13.72 -30.79 34.43
CA LYS A 413 14.83 -29.90 34.83
C LYS A 413 16.19 -30.63 34.72
N GLY A 414 17.23 -30.03 34.13
CA GLY A 414 18.59 -30.58 34.11
C GLY A 414 19.68 -29.51 33.93
N LEU A 415 20.82 -29.68 34.60
CA LEU A 415 21.91 -28.70 34.78
C LEU A 415 22.73 -28.44 33.50
N ALA A 416 23.11 -27.19 33.24
CA ALA A 416 24.17 -26.87 32.28
C ALA A 416 25.51 -27.46 32.77
N ALA A 417 26.13 -28.31 31.96
CA ALA A 417 27.52 -28.73 32.14
C ALA A 417 28.46 -27.64 31.59
N GLU A 418 29.57 -27.38 32.28
CA GLU A 418 30.62 -26.48 31.77
C GLU A 418 31.16 -27.04 30.44
N GLY A 419 30.91 -26.34 29.32
CA GLY A 419 31.47 -26.69 28.01
C GLY A 419 30.51 -26.67 26.81
N LEU A 420 29.23 -26.38 26.97
CA LEU A 420 28.26 -26.30 25.87
C LEU A 420 27.72 -24.86 25.77
N GLU A 421 28.07 -24.15 24.71
CA GLU A 421 27.35 -22.93 24.32
C GLU A 421 26.98 -23.04 22.82
N ASP A 422 25.67 -23.08 22.55
CA ASP A 422 25.07 -23.62 21.33
C ASP A 422 24.62 -22.53 20.34
N LEU A 423 24.54 -22.88 19.05
CA LEU A 423 23.96 -22.09 17.97
C LEU A 423 22.43 -22.22 18.00
N TYR A 424 21.70 -21.11 17.86
CA TYR A 424 20.24 -21.08 17.85
C TYR A 424 19.69 -20.74 16.47
N PHE A 425 18.59 -21.40 16.13
CA PHE A 425 17.83 -21.17 14.90
C PHE A 425 16.44 -20.65 15.25
N LEU A 426 16.08 -19.49 14.73
CA LEU A 426 14.73 -18.93 14.81
C LEU A 426 14.11 -18.96 13.42
N LYS A 427 13.11 -19.82 13.22
CA LYS A 427 12.28 -19.84 12.01
C LYS A 427 10.89 -19.31 12.30
N TYR A 428 10.30 -18.73 11.28
CA TYR A 428 9.05 -17.98 11.36
C TYR A 428 8.15 -18.35 10.18
N THR A 429 6.86 -18.68 10.38
CA THR A 429 5.98 -19.29 9.35
C THR A 429 4.51 -18.85 9.46
N ALA A 430 3.84 -18.51 8.35
CA ALA A 430 2.48 -17.94 8.36
C ALA A 430 1.28 -18.93 8.45
N GLU A 431 1.43 -20.18 8.89
CA GLU A 431 0.31 -21.14 9.02
C GLU A 431 -0.12 -21.46 10.47
N GLN A 432 -1.40 -21.79 10.66
CA GLN A 432 -1.96 -22.26 11.93
C GLN A 432 -1.32 -23.60 12.31
N SER A 433 -0.69 -23.64 13.50
CA SER A 433 -0.10 -24.81 14.18
C SER A 433 1.13 -25.45 13.52
N ASP A 434 2.31 -24.93 13.85
CA ASP A 434 3.36 -25.62 14.63
C ASP A 434 4.72 -24.99 14.33
N GLY A 435 5.00 -23.83 14.93
CA GLY A 435 6.36 -23.28 14.96
C GLY A 435 7.26 -24.25 15.73
N GLN A 436 8.30 -24.78 15.09
CA GLN A 436 9.24 -25.72 15.70
C GLN A 436 10.54 -25.00 16.07
N LEU A 437 10.98 -25.11 17.34
CA LEU A 437 12.39 -24.87 17.66
C LEU A 437 13.16 -26.09 17.21
N ILE A 438 14.12 -25.91 16.32
CA ILE A 438 15.13 -26.92 16.06
C ILE A 438 16.38 -26.46 16.80
N TYR A 439 16.64 -27.08 17.95
CA TYR A 439 17.95 -27.01 18.57
C TYR A 439 18.88 -27.88 17.75
N HIS A 440 19.80 -27.27 16.99
CA HIS A 440 20.99 -27.98 16.55
C HIS A 440 21.98 -27.92 17.70
N SER A 441 21.83 -28.81 18.69
CA SER A 441 22.99 -29.12 19.53
C SER A 441 24.04 -29.72 18.63
N ASP A 442 25.30 -29.32 18.75
CA ASP A 442 26.45 -29.96 18.08
C ASP A 442 26.70 -31.41 18.53
N LEU A 443 25.71 -32.01 19.18
CA LEU A 443 25.58 -33.41 19.50
C LEU A 443 24.31 -33.90 18.80
N GLU A 444 24.32 -33.95 17.47
CA GLU A 444 23.51 -34.98 16.84
C GLU A 444 24.24 -36.27 17.18
N GLU A 445 23.77 -36.97 18.22
CA GLU A 445 24.25 -38.30 18.60
C GLU A 445 24.07 -39.22 17.39
N THR A 446 25.06 -39.27 16.53
CA THR A 446 25.02 -40.15 15.36
C THR A 446 25.26 -41.54 15.89
N CYS A 447 24.19 -42.35 15.98
CA CYS A 447 24.31 -43.71 16.47
C CYS A 447 25.38 -44.46 15.66
N GLY A 448 26.33 -45.07 16.36
CA GLY A 448 27.49 -45.72 15.76
C GLY A 448 28.73 -44.83 15.55
N ASP A 449 28.67 -43.50 15.74
CA ASP A 449 29.87 -42.64 15.82
C ASP A 449 30.52 -42.80 17.20
N ALA A 450 31.13 -43.96 17.41
CA ALA A 450 31.70 -44.33 18.69
C ALA A 450 32.93 -43.52 19.06
N ASN A 451 33.55 -42.81 18.11
CA ASN A 451 34.75 -42.02 18.35
C ASN A 451 34.51 -40.51 18.40
N ALA A 452 33.24 -40.10 18.22
CA ALA A 452 32.76 -38.74 18.28
C ALA A 452 33.45 -37.83 17.25
N ASP A 453 33.73 -38.33 16.04
CA ASP A 453 34.37 -37.54 14.98
C ASP A 453 33.36 -36.92 13.99
N GLY A 454 32.06 -37.11 14.24
CA GLY A 454 30.96 -36.62 13.42
C GLY A 454 30.72 -37.46 12.15
N LEU A 455 31.45 -38.56 11.95
CA LEU A 455 31.37 -39.36 10.74
C LEU A 455 31.25 -40.85 11.07
N LEU A 456 30.07 -41.44 10.85
CA LEU A 456 29.88 -42.89 10.98
C LEU A 456 30.68 -43.68 9.93
N ASN A 457 31.86 -44.20 10.32
CA ASN A 457 32.80 -44.87 9.43
C ASN A 457 33.60 -46.01 10.11
N ILE A 458 34.65 -46.49 9.44
CA ILE A 458 35.45 -47.64 9.91
C ILE A 458 36.24 -47.29 11.19
N SER A 459 36.60 -46.02 11.40
CA SER A 459 37.26 -45.58 12.63
C SER A 459 36.43 -45.89 13.88
N ASP A 460 35.10 -45.81 13.80
CA ASP A 460 34.19 -46.11 14.90
C ASP A 460 34.18 -47.58 15.28
N ALA A 461 34.11 -48.46 14.28
CA ALA A 461 34.23 -49.89 14.50
C ALA A 461 35.57 -50.25 15.16
N ILE A 462 36.66 -49.59 14.75
CA ILE A 462 37.99 -49.74 15.37
C ILE A 462 37.99 -49.18 16.80
N HIS A 463 37.29 -48.07 17.05
CA HIS A 463 37.18 -47.45 18.36
C HIS A 463 36.49 -48.38 19.36
N ILE A 464 35.36 -48.99 18.98
CA ILE A 464 34.66 -49.99 19.80
C ILE A 464 35.56 -51.20 20.08
N ILE A 465 36.29 -51.71 19.08
CA ILE A 465 37.23 -52.83 19.27
C ILE A 465 38.31 -52.47 20.28
N ASN A 466 38.86 -51.26 20.20
CA ASN A 466 39.89 -50.79 21.14
C ASN A 466 39.33 -50.60 22.55
N TYR A 467 38.12 -50.06 22.68
CA TYR A 467 37.42 -49.95 23.96
C TYR A 467 37.20 -51.31 24.63
N VAL A 468 36.79 -52.32 23.85
CA VAL A 468 36.48 -53.67 24.36
C VAL A 468 37.74 -54.47 24.73
N PHE A 469 38.82 -54.38 23.94
CA PHE A 469 39.97 -55.28 24.06
C PHE A 469 41.23 -54.65 24.66
N VAL A 470 41.35 -53.32 24.68
CA VAL A 470 42.55 -52.62 25.16
C VAL A 470 42.24 -51.92 26.47
N ALA A 471 42.78 -52.46 27.56
CA ALA A 471 42.58 -51.91 28.89
C ALA A 471 43.13 -50.46 28.96
N GLY A 472 42.25 -49.51 29.31
CA GLY A 472 42.59 -48.09 29.44
C GLY A 472 42.34 -47.26 28.18
N SER A 473 41.78 -47.83 27.11
CA SER A 473 41.25 -47.04 25.99
C SER A 473 40.09 -46.14 26.43
N PRO A 474 39.91 -44.97 25.80
CA PRO A 474 38.72 -44.13 25.98
C PRO A 474 37.43 -44.91 25.73
N ALA A 475 36.37 -44.56 26.45
CA ALA A 475 35.02 -45.05 26.17
C ALA A 475 34.40 -44.25 25.03
N PRO A 476 33.43 -44.82 24.30
CA PRO A 476 32.64 -44.04 23.34
C PRO A 476 31.99 -42.82 23.98
N GLU A 477 31.93 -41.72 23.23
CA GLU A 477 31.33 -40.46 23.66
C GLU A 477 30.29 -39.99 22.63
N PRO A 478 28.99 -39.90 22.97
CA PRO A 478 28.37 -40.41 24.19
C PRO A 478 28.47 -41.94 24.27
N LEU A 479 28.36 -42.49 25.49
CA LEU A 479 28.45 -43.94 25.70
C LEU A 479 27.41 -44.72 24.87
N ALA A 480 26.24 -44.11 24.64
CA ALA A 480 25.18 -44.68 23.82
C ALA A 480 25.58 -44.87 22.34
N ALA A 481 26.47 -44.05 21.78
CA ALA A 481 26.91 -44.16 20.39
C ALA A 481 27.69 -45.45 20.12
N GLY A 482 28.23 -46.10 21.16
CA GLY A 482 28.92 -47.39 21.07
C GLY A 482 28.00 -48.62 21.01
N ASP A 483 26.72 -48.51 21.33
CA ASP A 483 25.72 -49.60 21.30
C ASP A 483 24.94 -49.55 19.97
N ALA A 484 25.65 -49.73 18.87
CA ALA A 484 25.15 -49.50 17.51
C ALA A 484 24.00 -50.44 17.10
N ASN A 485 23.87 -51.60 17.75
CA ASN A 485 22.80 -52.57 17.49
C ASN A 485 21.64 -52.50 18.52
N TRP A 486 21.71 -51.57 19.47
CA TRP A 486 20.74 -51.32 20.52
C TRP A 486 20.39 -52.55 21.39
N ASP A 487 21.37 -53.43 21.64
CA ASP A 487 21.19 -54.61 22.48
C ASP A 487 21.43 -54.35 23.98
N GLY A 488 21.84 -53.12 24.31
CA GLY A 488 22.06 -52.65 25.67
C GLY A 488 23.48 -52.90 26.18
N GLY A 489 24.43 -53.28 25.32
CA GLY A 489 25.80 -53.53 25.72
C GLY A 489 26.84 -53.31 24.61
N ILE A 490 27.73 -52.35 24.82
CA ILE A 490 28.85 -52.04 23.91
C ILE A 490 29.86 -53.18 23.86
N ASN A 491 29.89 -53.91 22.75
CA ASN A 491 30.78 -55.04 22.53
C ASN A 491 31.19 -55.21 21.05
N VAL A 492 31.79 -56.34 20.70
CA VAL A 492 32.28 -56.56 19.32
C VAL A 492 31.14 -56.68 18.30
N THR A 493 29.92 -57.01 18.73
CA THR A 493 28.76 -57.07 17.84
C THR A 493 28.40 -55.70 17.28
N ASP A 494 28.61 -54.62 18.04
CA ASP A 494 28.39 -53.25 17.60
C ASP A 494 29.39 -52.82 16.53
N ALA A 495 30.66 -53.16 16.71
CA ALA A 495 31.69 -52.93 15.69
C ALA A 495 31.37 -53.68 14.38
N ILE A 496 30.86 -54.92 14.47
CA ILE A 496 30.43 -55.68 13.30
C ILE A 496 29.21 -55.05 12.64
N PHE A 497 28.26 -54.53 13.43
CA PHE A 497 27.06 -53.86 12.95
C PHE A 497 27.41 -52.60 12.13
N ILE A 498 28.32 -51.76 12.65
CA ILE A 498 28.83 -50.57 11.93
C ILE A 498 29.48 -50.97 10.60
N LEU A 499 30.32 -52.01 10.59
CA LEU A 499 30.97 -52.49 9.36
C LEU A 499 29.95 -53.04 8.35
N GLN A 500 28.90 -53.73 8.80
CA GLN A 500 27.84 -54.21 7.92
C GLN A 500 27.07 -53.04 7.31
N TYR A 501 26.71 -52.05 8.11
CA TYR A 501 26.08 -50.83 7.62
C TYR A 501 26.95 -50.15 6.54
N ILE A 502 28.25 -49.92 6.81
CA ILE A 502 29.18 -49.25 5.88
C ILE A 502 29.34 -50.01 4.56
N PHE A 503 29.49 -51.34 4.61
CA PHE A 503 29.85 -52.12 3.42
C PHE A 503 28.65 -52.70 2.66
N THR A 504 27.49 -52.83 3.31
CA THR A 504 26.32 -53.51 2.74
C THR A 504 25.03 -52.70 2.78
N GLY A 505 25.02 -51.52 3.43
CA GLY A 505 23.85 -50.63 3.47
C GLY A 505 22.64 -51.28 4.15
N THR A 506 22.90 -52.08 5.19
CA THR A 506 21.87 -52.74 6.02
C THR A 506 21.17 -51.73 6.93
N GLU A 507 20.42 -52.20 7.93
CA GLU A 507 19.74 -51.35 8.93
C GLU A 507 20.71 -50.30 9.52
N THR A 508 20.23 -49.05 9.62
CA THR A 508 20.96 -47.92 10.21
C THR A 508 21.18 -48.15 11.71
N PRO A 509 22.36 -47.82 12.27
CA PRO A 509 22.58 -47.93 13.71
C PRO A 509 21.53 -47.18 14.54
N GLN A 510 21.17 -47.76 15.68
CA GLN A 510 20.21 -47.19 16.63
C GLN A 510 20.84 -47.14 18.02
N CYS A 511 20.55 -46.09 18.77
CA CYS A 511 21.08 -45.87 20.11
C CYS A 511 20.06 -45.06 20.93
N ALA A 512 20.03 -45.28 22.25
CA ALA A 512 19.08 -44.60 23.14
C ALA A 512 19.62 -43.23 23.56
N LEU A 513 18.91 -42.17 23.21
CA LEU A 513 19.08 -40.82 23.79
C LEU A 513 18.84 -40.95 25.31
N GLN A 514 19.83 -40.65 26.15
CA GLN A 514 19.68 -40.62 27.62
C GLN A 514 19.52 -39.22 28.17
#